data_AF-A0A8C3XS31-F1
#
_entry.id   AF-A0A8C3XS31-F1
#
_cell.length_a   1.000
_cell.length_b   1.000
_cell.length_c   1.000
_cell.angle_alpha   90.00
_cell.angle_beta   90.00
_cell.angle_gamma   90.00
#
_symmetry.space_group_name_H-M   'P 1'
#
loop_
_entity.id
_entity.type
_entity.pdbx_description
1 polymer ?
#
loop_
_entity_poly.entity_id
_entity_poly.type
_entity_poly.pdbx_seq_one_letter_code
_entity_poly.pdbx_strand_id
1 'polypeptide(L)'
;GRSPCSLPGYATATAGGQGSRAAAVALGLHCFLVYTCAKVAAAWERESSILQVRGMNGILLNAINPLLPVASKDEILATENHILETFHPISPTIDLQEVNVYEERHDTGFREGYPYPHPHTLYFVESANVHPVRFRPEQLRAKMLMFAFGNALAKAKILYGDDPKVLEHPVVVQSIGTEGRIFQFMVFQLNTTDLASSDGVKNLIWIDSDQYMYDYIRYLPGIRKKVVKFPPGIYGYRPDTFKKFLALYLHGAVQDSTQTPIL
;
A
#
# COMPACT_ATOMS: atom_id res chain seq x y z
N GLY A 1 37.34 -1.75 -35.84
CA GLY A 1 37.43 -2.82 -34.84
C GLY A 1 36.85 -2.31 -33.54
N ARG A 2 36.05 -3.12 -32.87
CA ARG A 2 35.11 -2.78 -31.78
C ARG A 2 35.71 -1.89 -30.66
N SER A 3 34.98 -0.83 -30.32
CA SER A 3 35.13 -0.08 -29.06
C SER A 3 34.28 -0.76 -27.96
N PRO A 4 34.76 -0.90 -26.72
CA PRO A 4 33.97 -1.46 -25.63
C PRO A 4 33.07 -0.39 -24.99
N CYS A 5 31.80 -0.74 -24.81
CA CYS A 5 30.81 0.02 -24.05
C CYS A 5 31.26 0.15 -22.58
N SER A 6 31.41 1.40 -22.12
CA SER A 6 31.52 1.74 -20.70
C SER A 6 30.12 1.77 -20.07
N LEU A 7 29.91 0.93 -19.05
CA LEU A 7 28.75 0.96 -18.15
C LEU A 7 28.70 2.30 -17.39
N PRO A 8 27.53 2.96 -17.22
CA PRO A 8 27.42 4.09 -16.31
C PRO A 8 27.31 3.61 -14.85
N GLY A 9 27.93 4.38 -13.98
CA GLY A 9 28.32 4.01 -12.62
C GLY A 9 27.18 3.91 -11.61
N TYR A 10 27.46 3.12 -10.57
CA TYR A 10 26.74 3.11 -9.31
C TYR A 10 26.75 4.51 -8.69
N ALA A 11 25.59 5.19 -8.69
CA ALA A 11 25.40 6.38 -7.87
C ALA A 11 24.88 5.95 -6.48
N THR A 12 25.79 5.82 -5.52
CA THR A 12 25.45 5.82 -4.10
C THR A 12 25.04 7.24 -3.70
N ALA A 13 23.74 7.47 -3.53
CA ALA A 13 23.26 8.70 -2.88
C ALA A 13 23.54 8.60 -1.37
N THR A 14 24.70 9.12 -0.94
CA THR A 14 24.99 9.34 0.48
C THR A 14 24.18 10.52 0.98
N ALA A 15 23.06 10.26 1.65
CA ALA A 15 22.39 11.26 2.48
C ALA A 15 23.14 11.36 3.81
N GLY A 16 23.81 12.49 4.03
CA GLY A 16 24.40 12.84 5.32
C GLY A 16 23.33 13.12 6.38
N GLY A 17 23.51 12.56 7.57
CA GLY A 17 22.64 12.76 8.73
C GLY A 17 22.34 11.43 9.45
N GLN A 18 22.87 11.29 10.67
CA GLN A 18 22.83 10.07 11.47
C GLN A 18 21.39 9.53 11.65
N GLY A 19 21.22 8.22 11.39
CA GLY A 19 20.11 7.44 11.97
C GLY A 19 19.00 6.95 11.05
N SER A 20 19.23 6.63 9.77
CA SER A 20 18.35 5.70 9.04
C SER A 20 19.05 5.06 7.85
N ARG A 21 19.19 3.72 7.85
CA ARG A 21 19.66 2.97 6.67
C ARG A 21 18.49 2.77 5.71
N ALA A 22 18.32 3.68 4.75
CA ALA A 22 17.43 3.45 3.61
C ALA A 22 18.15 2.57 2.57
N ALA A 23 17.61 1.40 2.26
CA ALA A 23 18.06 0.59 1.14
C ALA A 23 17.23 0.96 -0.09
N ALA A 24 17.81 1.78 -0.97
CA ALA A 24 17.25 2.04 -2.29
C ALA A 24 17.61 0.86 -3.22
N VAL A 25 16.63 0.04 -3.59
CA VAL A 25 16.81 -0.98 -4.63
C VAL A 25 16.19 -0.44 -5.92
N ALA A 26 17.05 -0.09 -6.89
CA ALA A 26 16.61 0.29 -8.23
C ALA A 26 16.25 -0.97 -9.02
N LEU A 27 14.96 -1.32 -9.06
CA LEU A 27 14.45 -2.51 -9.73
C LEU A 27 14.25 -2.26 -11.25
N GLY A 28 15.30 -1.99 -12.02
CA GLY A 28 15.36 -2.11 -13.50
C GLY A 28 14.38 -1.31 -14.38
N LEU A 29 13.27 -0.82 -13.83
CA LEU A 29 12.34 0.13 -14.39
C LEU A 29 12.70 1.48 -13.80
N HIS A 30 13.20 2.40 -14.63
CA HIS A 30 13.62 3.73 -14.21
C HIS A 30 12.54 4.55 -13.48
N CYS A 31 11.28 4.10 -13.51
CA CYS A 31 10.11 4.76 -12.96
C CYS A 31 9.80 4.43 -11.48
N PHE A 32 10.46 3.45 -10.87
CA PHE A 32 10.12 3.00 -9.51
C PHE A 32 11.29 3.03 -8.53
N LEU A 33 10.97 3.29 -7.26
CA LEU A 33 11.94 3.22 -6.18
C LEU A 33 11.36 2.65 -4.89
N VAL A 34 12.08 1.69 -4.28
CA VAL A 34 11.68 1.01 -3.05
C VAL A 34 12.30 1.69 -1.83
N TYR A 35 11.49 1.95 -0.80
CA TYR A 35 11.91 2.49 0.49
C TYR A 35 11.45 1.62 1.67
N THR A 36 12.33 1.50 2.66
CA THR A 36 12.12 0.67 3.86
C THR A 36 12.24 1.50 5.14
N CYS A 37 11.60 2.68 5.22
CA CYS A 37 11.52 3.49 6.45
C CYS A 37 10.62 4.74 6.34
N ALA A 38 9.82 4.88 5.27
CA ALA A 38 9.04 6.10 5.09
C ALA A 38 7.96 6.20 6.19
N LYS A 39 7.81 7.37 6.82
CA LYS A 39 6.79 7.59 7.85
C LYS A 39 5.61 8.31 7.24
N VAL A 40 4.42 7.76 7.38
CA VAL A 40 3.18 8.42 6.98
C VAL A 40 2.50 9.05 8.19
N ALA A 41 1.93 10.23 7.99
CA ALA A 41 0.99 10.85 8.91
C ALA A 41 -0.16 11.46 8.10
N ALA A 42 -1.40 11.22 8.51
CA ALA A 42 -2.57 11.90 7.96
C ALA A 42 -3.64 12.01 9.04
N ALA A 43 -4.15 13.22 9.25
CA ALA A 43 -5.28 13.51 10.13
C ALA A 43 -6.56 13.78 9.30
N TRP A 44 -7.73 13.51 9.86
CA TRP A 44 -9.01 13.92 9.30
C TRP A 44 -10.08 13.94 10.39
N GLU A 45 -11.17 14.63 10.12
CA GLU A 45 -12.35 14.63 10.98
C GLU A 45 -13.37 13.62 10.48
N ARG A 46 -14.01 12.91 11.42
CA ARG A 46 -15.11 11.98 11.18
C ARG A 46 -16.09 12.04 12.34
N GLU A 47 -17.36 12.39 12.08
CA GLU A 47 -18.42 12.43 13.10
C GLU A 47 -17.98 13.21 14.36
N SER A 48 -17.43 14.41 14.15
CA SER A 48 -16.88 15.29 15.20
C SER A 48 -15.69 14.74 16.00
N SER A 49 -15.08 13.66 15.54
CA SER A 49 -13.87 13.08 16.12
C SER A 49 -12.68 13.29 15.18
N ILE A 50 -11.54 13.71 15.73
CA ILE A 50 -10.29 13.80 14.97
C ILE A 50 -9.62 12.42 15.01
N LEU A 51 -9.34 11.88 13.83
CA LEU A 51 -8.66 10.61 13.65
C LEU A 51 -7.32 10.84 12.97
N GLN A 52 -6.33 10.04 13.33
CA GLN A 52 -4.99 10.12 12.75
C GLN A 52 -4.43 8.74 12.47
N VAL A 53 -3.93 8.54 11.25
CA VAL A 53 -3.05 7.42 10.91
C VAL A 53 -1.62 7.91 11.01
N ARG A 54 -0.80 7.20 11.80
CA ARG A 54 0.62 7.47 11.92
C ARG A 54 1.39 6.16 12.00
N GLY A 55 2.49 6.08 11.25
CA GLY A 55 3.35 4.90 11.35
C GLY A 55 4.43 4.83 10.29
N MET A 56 5.23 3.77 10.37
CA MET A 56 6.20 3.43 9.34
C MET A 56 5.50 2.63 8.25
N ASN A 57 5.54 3.14 7.02
CA ASN A 57 5.26 2.37 5.82
C ASN A 57 6.31 1.25 5.77
N GLY A 58 5.89 -0.02 5.89
CA GLY A 58 6.80 -1.17 5.98
C GLY A 58 7.81 -1.20 4.83
N ILE A 59 7.38 -1.70 3.67
CA ILE A 59 8.08 -1.46 2.40
C ILE A 59 7.14 -0.65 1.52
N LEU A 60 7.61 0.48 1.01
CA LEU A 60 6.85 1.33 0.09
C LEU A 60 7.55 1.38 -1.26
N LEU A 61 6.84 0.98 -2.30
CA LEU A 61 7.19 1.24 -3.69
C LEU A 61 6.60 2.60 -4.08
N ASN A 62 7.47 3.52 -4.50
CA ASN A 62 7.06 4.80 -5.06
C ASN A 62 7.30 4.83 -6.56
N ALA A 63 6.56 5.71 -7.23
CA ALA A 63 6.63 5.96 -8.66
C ALA A 63 6.87 7.44 -8.97
N ILE A 64 7.39 7.69 -10.18
CA ILE A 64 7.49 9.05 -10.75
C ILE A 64 6.09 9.59 -11.08
N ASN A 65 5.22 8.75 -11.62
CA ASN A 65 3.86 9.12 -12.02
C ASN A 65 2.84 8.49 -11.06
N PRO A 66 1.71 9.17 -10.76
CA PRO A 66 0.62 8.58 -10.00
C PRO A 66 -0.04 7.43 -10.77
N LEU A 67 -0.62 6.48 -10.03
CA LEU A 67 -1.52 5.49 -10.62
C LEU A 67 -2.79 6.17 -11.12
N LEU A 68 -3.30 5.70 -12.26
CA LEU A 68 -4.55 6.20 -12.83
C LEU A 68 -5.75 5.72 -11.99
N PRO A 69 -6.83 6.53 -11.93
CA PRO A 69 -8.09 6.10 -11.34
C PRO A 69 -8.60 4.79 -11.97
N VAL A 70 -9.03 3.87 -11.12
CA VAL A 70 -9.61 2.58 -11.52
C VAL A 70 -11.10 2.74 -11.81
N ALA A 71 -11.81 3.47 -10.96
CA ALA A 71 -13.23 3.77 -11.16
C ALA A 71 -13.42 5.04 -12.02
N SER A 72 -14.44 5.00 -12.87
CA SER A 72 -14.89 6.12 -13.68
C SER A 72 -15.59 7.19 -12.84
N LYS A 73 -15.73 8.41 -13.37
CA LYS A 73 -16.46 9.50 -12.67
C LYS A 73 -17.90 9.12 -12.32
N ASP A 74 -18.58 8.41 -13.22
CA ASP A 74 -19.98 8.00 -13.00
C ASP A 74 -20.10 6.98 -11.86
N GLU A 75 -19.17 6.01 -11.79
CA GLU A 75 -19.09 5.05 -10.69
C GLU A 75 -18.82 5.73 -9.35
N ILE A 76 -17.96 6.76 -9.35
CA ILE A 76 -17.66 7.55 -8.15
C ILE A 76 -18.92 8.31 -7.70
N LEU A 77 -19.61 9.00 -8.60
CA LEU A 77 -20.83 9.75 -8.27
C LEU A 77 -21.97 8.83 -7.79
N ALA A 78 -22.08 7.62 -8.35
CA ALA A 78 -23.07 6.64 -7.92
C ALA A 78 -22.92 6.22 -6.44
N THR A 79 -21.74 6.39 -5.85
CA THR A 79 -21.50 6.05 -4.44
C THR A 79 -22.17 6.99 -3.43
N GLU A 80 -22.67 8.14 -3.88
CA GLU A 80 -23.39 9.09 -3.01
C GLU A 80 -24.56 8.42 -2.28
N ASN A 81 -25.30 7.58 -2.99
CA ASN A 81 -26.48 6.89 -2.46
C ASN A 81 -26.14 5.65 -1.60
N HIS A 82 -24.88 5.23 -1.53
CA HIS A 82 -24.48 4.10 -0.71
C HIS A 82 -24.56 4.47 0.78
N ILE A 83 -25.00 3.55 1.64
CA ILE A 83 -25.09 3.77 3.08
C ILE A 83 -24.02 2.91 3.75
N LEU A 84 -23.17 3.52 4.58
CA LEU A 84 -22.15 2.81 5.33
C LEU A 84 -22.81 1.97 6.44
N GLU A 85 -22.40 0.70 6.54
CA GLU A 85 -22.87 -0.19 7.59
C GLU A 85 -22.37 0.27 8.96
N THR A 86 -23.20 0.06 9.98
CA THR A 86 -22.86 0.29 11.38
C THR A 86 -22.81 -1.04 12.13
N PHE A 87 -21.92 -1.11 13.12
CA PHE A 87 -21.75 -2.26 13.99
C PHE A 87 -22.10 -1.92 15.45
N HIS A 88 -23.09 -1.06 15.65
CA HIS A 88 -23.64 -0.72 16.96
C HIS A 88 -23.94 -2.01 17.77
N PRO A 89 -23.52 -2.09 19.06
CA PRO A 89 -23.08 -1.00 19.94
C PRO A 89 -21.56 -0.72 19.96
N ILE A 90 -20.76 -1.42 19.14
CA ILE A 90 -19.31 -1.25 19.16
C ILE A 90 -18.96 0.11 18.54
N SER A 91 -18.09 0.89 19.21
CA SER A 91 -17.62 2.19 18.69
C SER A 91 -16.65 1.99 17.52
N PRO A 92 -16.72 2.78 16.44
CA PRO A 92 -15.74 2.75 15.36
C PRO A 92 -14.30 3.09 15.78
N THR A 93 -14.14 3.74 16.95
CA THR A 93 -12.84 4.09 17.53
C THR A 93 -12.30 3.02 18.48
N ILE A 94 -12.96 1.87 18.60
CA ILE A 94 -12.46 0.76 19.41
C ILE A 94 -11.06 0.33 18.95
N ASP A 95 -10.22 -0.09 19.90
CA ASP A 95 -8.83 -0.49 19.70
C ASP A 95 -7.88 0.62 19.18
N LEU A 96 -8.35 1.85 18.98
CA LEU A 96 -7.49 2.99 18.69
C LEU A 96 -6.86 3.55 19.96
N GLN A 97 -5.66 4.12 19.82
CA GLN A 97 -5.00 4.83 20.91
C GLN A 97 -5.63 6.22 21.08
N GLU A 98 -6.33 6.44 22.18
CA GLU A 98 -6.83 7.76 22.56
C GLU A 98 -5.67 8.61 23.13
N VAL A 99 -5.48 9.81 22.58
CA VAL A 99 -4.38 10.71 22.95
C VAL A 99 -4.91 12.15 23.03
N ASN A 100 -4.58 12.85 24.12
CA ASN A 100 -5.00 14.24 24.34
C ASN A 100 -3.96 15.27 23.88
N VAL A 101 -2.70 14.87 23.70
CA VAL A 101 -1.61 15.74 23.23
C VAL A 101 -1.13 15.22 21.88
N TYR A 102 -1.62 15.85 20.82
CA TYR A 102 -1.35 15.46 19.44
C TYR A 102 -1.02 16.67 18.57
N GLU A 103 -0.50 16.39 17.38
CA GLU A 103 -0.24 17.37 16.33
C GLU A 103 -0.90 16.86 15.06
N GLU A 104 -1.83 17.64 14.52
CA GLU A 104 -2.43 17.38 13.22
C GLU A 104 -1.36 17.60 12.15
N ARG A 105 -1.00 16.52 11.47
CA ARG A 105 0.10 16.51 10.50
C ARG A 105 -0.26 15.66 9.30
N HIS A 106 0.10 16.18 8.14
CA HIS A 106 0.09 15.48 6.86
C HIS A 106 1.53 15.29 6.39
N ASP A 107 1.97 14.05 6.27
CA ASP A 107 3.33 13.71 5.85
C ASP A 107 3.33 12.43 5.02
N THR A 108 3.95 12.48 3.85
CA THR A 108 4.14 11.32 2.97
C THR A 108 5.42 10.55 3.30
N GLY A 109 6.26 11.09 4.19
CA GLY A 109 7.56 10.54 4.59
C GLY A 109 8.71 11.00 3.71
N PHE A 110 8.45 11.90 2.76
CA PHE A 110 9.42 12.44 1.83
C PHE A 110 9.40 13.97 1.84
N ARG A 111 10.56 14.56 1.52
CA ARG A 111 10.67 16.01 1.35
C ARG A 111 10.07 16.43 0.01
N GLU A 112 9.67 17.69 -0.07
CA GLU A 112 9.32 18.32 -1.34
C GLU A 112 10.49 18.20 -2.35
N GLY A 113 10.15 18.03 -3.63
CA GLY A 113 11.13 17.82 -4.71
C GLY A 113 11.74 16.40 -4.78
N TYR A 114 11.26 15.46 -3.96
CA TYR A 114 11.70 14.08 -4.01
C TYR A 114 11.34 13.41 -5.37
N PRO A 115 12.28 12.72 -6.07
CA PRO A 115 12.06 12.29 -7.47
C PRO A 115 10.96 11.24 -7.70
N TYR A 116 10.54 10.53 -6.66
CA TYR A 116 9.49 9.50 -6.74
C TYR A 116 8.38 9.82 -5.72
N PRO A 117 7.59 10.88 -5.93
CA PRO A 117 6.74 11.44 -4.88
C PRO A 117 5.35 10.77 -4.80
N HIS A 118 5.07 9.76 -5.62
CA HIS A 118 3.76 9.10 -5.67
C HIS A 118 3.83 7.70 -5.06
N PRO A 119 3.09 7.41 -3.97
CA PRO A 119 3.00 6.07 -3.42
C PRO A 119 2.31 5.15 -4.43
N HIS A 120 2.97 4.03 -4.76
CA HIS A 120 2.45 3.05 -5.72
C HIS A 120 1.88 1.84 -4.98
N THR A 121 2.72 1.08 -4.28
CA THR A 121 2.32 -0.13 -3.53
C THR A 121 2.97 -0.18 -2.15
N LEU A 122 2.16 -0.37 -1.12
CA LEU A 122 2.59 -0.70 0.23
C LEU A 122 2.68 -2.23 0.41
N TYR A 123 3.81 -2.73 0.91
CA TYR A 123 3.94 -4.15 1.27
C TYR A 123 4.00 -4.31 2.78
N PHE A 124 3.13 -5.19 3.29
CA PHE A 124 3.07 -5.59 4.68
C PHE A 124 3.48 -7.05 4.80
N VAL A 125 4.47 -7.31 5.65
CA VAL A 125 4.88 -8.66 6.02
C VAL A 125 4.54 -8.86 7.48
N GLU A 126 3.60 -9.75 7.75
CA GLU A 126 3.29 -10.21 9.10
C GLU A 126 4.28 -11.30 9.48
N SER A 127 5.29 -10.92 10.28
CA SER A 127 6.40 -11.78 10.66
C SER A 127 6.29 -12.36 12.07
N ALA A 128 5.25 -12.01 12.84
CA ALA A 128 5.11 -12.54 14.19
C ALA A 128 4.74 -14.03 14.14
N ASN A 129 5.63 -14.87 14.68
CA ASN A 129 5.46 -16.31 14.71
C ASN A 129 4.54 -16.80 15.83
N VAL A 130 4.13 -15.93 16.76
CA VAL A 130 3.36 -16.29 17.95
C VAL A 130 1.95 -15.70 17.88
N HIS A 131 0.95 -16.55 18.12
CA HIS A 131 -0.47 -16.26 17.97
C HIS A 131 -1.04 -15.06 18.77
N PRO A 132 -0.53 -14.62 19.94
CA PRO A 132 -1.08 -13.43 20.59
C PRO A 132 -0.56 -12.12 19.99
N VAL A 133 0.53 -12.14 19.21
CA VAL A 133 1.14 -10.94 18.61
C VAL A 133 0.84 -10.84 17.12
N ARG A 134 0.55 -11.97 16.47
CA ARG A 134 0.24 -12.03 15.05
C ARG A 134 -1.14 -11.44 14.76
N PHE A 135 -1.21 -10.52 13.80
CA PHE A 135 -2.50 -10.05 13.30
C PHE A 135 -3.31 -11.20 12.69
N ARG A 136 -4.61 -11.21 12.98
CA ARG A 136 -5.57 -12.03 12.22
C ARG A 136 -5.65 -11.52 10.77
N PRO A 137 -6.04 -12.36 9.81
CA PRO A 137 -6.19 -11.94 8.41
C PRO A 137 -7.04 -10.68 8.25
N GLU A 138 -8.14 -10.56 8.97
CA GLU A 138 -9.04 -9.39 8.96
C GLU A 138 -8.35 -8.13 9.50
N GLN A 139 -7.58 -8.26 10.57
CA GLN A 139 -6.86 -7.16 11.20
C GLN A 139 -5.71 -6.66 10.31
N LEU A 140 -5.02 -7.58 9.62
CA LEU A 140 -4.02 -7.22 8.63
C LEU A 140 -4.65 -6.44 7.47
N ARG A 141 -5.81 -6.87 6.95
CA ARG A 141 -6.54 -6.13 5.91
C ARG A 141 -6.94 -4.74 6.39
N ALA A 142 -7.47 -4.61 7.60
CA ALA A 142 -7.83 -3.31 8.17
C ALA A 142 -6.61 -2.38 8.25
N LYS A 143 -5.47 -2.89 8.75
CA LYS A 143 -4.20 -2.14 8.79
C LYS A 143 -3.74 -1.72 7.39
N MET A 144 -3.79 -2.62 6.41
CA MET A 144 -3.44 -2.33 5.02
C MET A 144 -4.29 -1.19 4.46
N LEU A 145 -5.60 -1.24 4.67
CA LEU A 145 -6.53 -0.21 4.22
C LEU A 145 -6.23 1.14 4.87
N MET A 146 -6.07 1.18 6.19
CA MET A 146 -5.81 2.44 6.90
C MET A 146 -4.51 3.10 6.45
N PHE A 147 -3.47 2.33 6.16
CA PHE A 147 -2.20 2.86 5.65
C PHE A 147 -2.31 3.29 4.18
N ALA A 148 -3.02 2.55 3.33
CA ALA A 148 -3.26 2.96 1.94
C ALA A 148 -4.06 4.27 1.89
N PHE A 149 -5.12 4.36 2.70
CA PHE A 149 -5.90 5.58 2.90
C PHE A 149 -5.04 6.73 3.42
N GLY A 150 -4.25 6.52 4.48
CA GLY A 150 -3.39 7.56 5.04
C GLY A 150 -2.36 8.10 4.04
N ASN A 151 -1.75 7.24 3.22
CA ASN A 151 -0.81 7.66 2.18
C ASN A 151 -1.52 8.44 1.05
N ALA A 152 -2.71 7.98 0.63
CA ALA A 152 -3.50 8.68 -0.38
C ALA A 152 -3.96 10.05 0.13
N LEU A 153 -4.45 10.13 1.37
CA LEU A 153 -4.93 11.36 2.00
C LEU A 153 -3.79 12.36 2.22
N ALA A 154 -2.65 11.92 2.76
CA ALA A 154 -1.46 12.77 2.90
C ALA A 154 -1.03 13.35 1.53
N LYS A 155 -1.07 12.53 0.48
CA LYS A 155 -0.75 13.00 -0.88
C LYS A 155 -1.78 13.99 -1.40
N ALA A 156 -3.08 13.73 -1.23
CA ALA A 156 -4.14 14.63 -1.67
C ALA A 156 -4.08 15.98 -0.95
N LYS A 157 -3.79 16.01 0.35
CA LYS A 157 -3.63 17.24 1.13
C LYS A 157 -2.44 18.07 0.65
N ILE A 158 -1.32 17.43 0.30
CA ILE A 158 -0.17 18.12 -0.31
C ILE A 158 -0.51 18.71 -1.70
N LEU A 159 -1.29 17.99 -2.52
CA LEU A 159 -1.62 18.42 -3.88
C LEU A 159 -2.73 19.48 -3.94
N TYR A 160 -3.76 19.33 -3.11
CA TYR A 160 -5.00 20.09 -3.24
C TYR A 160 -5.30 20.97 -2.02
N GLY A 161 -4.43 20.99 -1.02
CA GLY A 161 -4.65 21.71 0.24
C GLY A 161 -5.60 20.98 1.20
N ASP A 162 -5.89 21.65 2.31
CA ASP A 162 -6.62 21.03 3.42
C ASP A 162 -8.15 21.08 3.29
N ASP A 163 -8.68 21.82 2.30
CA ASP A 163 -10.12 21.98 2.12
C ASP A 163 -10.82 20.63 1.82
N PRO A 164 -11.90 20.29 2.55
CA PRO A 164 -12.74 19.13 2.26
C PRO A 164 -13.41 19.28 0.89
N LYS A 165 -13.21 18.31 -0.02
CA LYS A 165 -13.81 18.31 -1.36
C LYS A 165 -13.78 16.94 -2.02
N VAL A 166 -14.65 16.78 -3.01
CA VAL A 166 -14.53 15.71 -4.02
C VAL A 166 -13.35 16.04 -4.93
N LEU A 167 -12.46 15.08 -5.13
CA LEU A 167 -11.23 15.26 -5.89
C LEU A 167 -11.50 15.14 -7.40
N GLU A 168 -11.03 16.12 -8.17
CA GLU A 168 -11.09 16.06 -9.64
C GLU A 168 -10.20 14.94 -10.20
N HIS A 169 -9.07 14.70 -9.54
CA HIS A 169 -8.09 13.67 -9.86
C HIS A 169 -7.89 12.75 -8.63
N PRO A 170 -8.62 11.61 -8.59
CA PRO A 170 -8.51 10.64 -7.50
C PRO A 170 -7.08 10.12 -7.31
N VAL A 171 -6.72 9.81 -6.06
CA VAL A 171 -5.41 9.24 -5.71
C VAL A 171 -5.55 7.75 -5.46
N VAL A 172 -4.83 6.93 -6.22
CA VAL A 172 -4.84 5.47 -6.09
C VAL A 172 -3.57 4.99 -5.39
N VAL A 173 -3.74 4.15 -4.37
CA VAL A 173 -2.65 3.49 -3.63
C VAL A 173 -2.97 2.02 -3.48
N GLN A 174 -2.00 1.16 -3.83
CA GLN A 174 -2.13 -0.29 -3.68
C GLN A 174 -1.53 -0.75 -2.36
N SER A 175 -2.01 -1.88 -1.86
CA SER A 175 -1.33 -2.58 -0.77
C SER A 175 -1.39 -4.10 -0.93
N ILE A 176 -0.31 -4.76 -0.51
CA ILE A 176 -0.16 -6.20 -0.53
C ILE A 176 0.29 -6.66 0.85
N GLY A 177 -0.51 -7.51 1.49
CA GLY A 177 -0.21 -8.11 2.78
C GLY A 177 0.14 -9.58 2.63
N THR A 178 1.13 -10.06 3.37
CA THR A 178 1.44 -11.48 3.42
C THR A 178 1.98 -11.92 4.77
N GLU A 179 1.67 -13.16 5.12
CA GLU A 179 2.28 -13.90 6.23
C GLU A 179 3.29 -14.96 5.75
N GLY A 180 3.73 -14.85 4.49
CA GLY A 180 4.65 -15.77 3.82
C GLY A 180 3.96 -16.89 3.03
N ARG A 181 2.76 -17.31 3.44
CA ARG A 181 1.95 -18.34 2.73
C ARG A 181 0.70 -17.78 2.06
N ILE A 182 -0.02 -16.94 2.78
CA ILE A 182 -1.27 -16.32 2.33
C ILE A 182 -0.97 -14.88 1.93
N PHE A 183 -1.60 -14.43 0.85
CA PHE A 183 -1.51 -13.09 0.30
C PHE A 183 -2.89 -12.42 0.32
N GLN A 184 -2.87 -11.12 0.55
CA GLN A 184 -4.03 -10.25 0.50
C GLN A 184 -3.68 -9.09 -0.43
N PHE A 185 -4.56 -8.81 -1.39
CA PHE A 185 -4.36 -7.77 -2.39
C PHE A 185 -5.43 -6.71 -2.24
N MET A 186 -5.01 -5.45 -2.33
CA MET A 186 -5.91 -4.32 -2.18
C MET A 186 -5.51 -3.18 -3.12
N VAL A 187 -6.51 -2.57 -3.73
CA VAL A 187 -6.38 -1.30 -4.46
C VAL A 187 -7.34 -0.31 -3.82
N PHE A 188 -6.81 0.78 -3.28
CA PHE A 188 -7.60 1.84 -2.66
C PHE A 188 -7.59 3.08 -3.55
N GLN A 189 -8.76 3.69 -3.74
CA GLN A 189 -8.91 4.92 -4.51
C GLN A 189 -9.59 5.99 -3.64
N LEU A 190 -8.85 7.06 -3.39
CA LEU A 190 -9.33 8.25 -2.69
C LEU A 190 -10.03 9.17 -3.69
N ASN A 191 -11.35 9.30 -3.53
CA ASN A 191 -12.23 10.12 -4.36
C ASN A 191 -12.63 11.43 -3.68
N THR A 192 -12.70 11.45 -2.34
CA THR A 192 -13.08 12.64 -1.56
C THR A 192 -12.21 12.80 -0.32
N THR A 193 -11.97 14.05 0.07
CA THR A 193 -11.41 14.45 1.36
C THR A 193 -12.47 14.99 2.33
N ASP A 194 -13.72 15.11 1.87
CA ASP A 194 -14.86 15.38 2.74
C ASP A 194 -15.30 14.09 3.43
N LEU A 195 -14.90 13.97 4.70
CA LEU A 195 -15.03 12.74 5.51
C LEU A 195 -15.82 12.96 6.81
N ALA A 196 -16.17 14.21 7.11
CA ALA A 196 -16.81 14.59 8.38
C ALA A 196 -18.21 13.95 8.50
N SER A 197 -18.99 13.96 7.42
CA SER A 197 -20.32 13.32 7.33
C SER A 197 -20.26 11.96 6.63
N SER A 198 -21.27 11.12 6.88
CA SER A 198 -21.54 9.86 6.12
C SER A 198 -22.11 10.10 4.72
N ASP A 199 -22.57 11.33 4.46
CA ASP A 199 -23.23 11.71 3.22
C ASP A 199 -22.21 12.01 2.11
N GLY A 200 -22.70 12.07 0.86
CA GLY A 200 -21.87 12.41 -0.29
C GLY A 200 -21.10 11.24 -0.89
N VAL A 201 -20.22 11.59 -1.84
CA VAL A 201 -19.36 10.66 -2.59
C VAL A 201 -18.43 9.91 -1.65
N LYS A 202 -18.18 8.62 -1.94
CA LYS A 202 -17.37 7.73 -1.10
C LYS A 202 -16.12 7.26 -1.82
N ASN A 203 -15.14 6.89 -1.00
CA ASN A 203 -13.91 6.25 -1.47
C ASN A 203 -14.17 4.80 -1.83
N LEU A 204 -13.40 4.27 -2.78
CA LEU A 204 -13.57 2.91 -3.30
C LEU A 204 -12.38 2.03 -2.97
N ILE A 205 -12.67 0.74 -2.80
CA ILE A 205 -11.66 -0.27 -2.51
C ILE A 205 -12.00 -1.58 -3.21
N TRP A 206 -10.98 -2.19 -3.82
CA TRP A 206 -11.05 -3.55 -4.36
C TRP A 206 -10.16 -4.44 -3.51
N ILE A 207 -10.73 -5.54 -3.02
CA ILE A 207 -10.06 -6.47 -2.11
C ILE A 207 -10.12 -7.88 -2.69
N ASP A 208 -8.98 -8.55 -2.73
CA ASP A 208 -8.88 -9.99 -2.97
C ASP A 208 -8.16 -10.65 -1.79
N SER A 209 -8.94 -11.37 -0.99
CA SER A 209 -8.55 -11.87 0.33
C SER A 209 -8.07 -13.31 0.29
N ASP A 210 -7.19 -13.64 1.23
CA ASP A 210 -6.83 -15.01 1.63
C ASP A 210 -6.36 -15.92 0.46
N GLN A 211 -5.56 -15.33 -0.43
CA GLN A 211 -4.99 -16.00 -1.59
C GLN A 211 -3.75 -16.81 -1.20
N TYR A 212 -3.88 -18.13 -1.17
CA TYR A 212 -2.73 -19.01 -0.89
C TYR A 212 -1.75 -18.99 -2.07
N MET A 213 -0.46 -18.80 -1.77
CA MET A 213 0.62 -19.01 -2.74
C MET A 213 0.97 -20.50 -2.86
N TYR A 214 0.86 -21.24 -1.76
CA TYR A 214 1.09 -22.69 -1.69
C TYR A 214 0.34 -23.33 -0.51
N ASP A 215 0.16 -24.65 -0.57
CA ASP A 215 -0.53 -25.40 0.49
C ASP A 215 0.39 -25.72 1.67
N TYR A 216 1.63 -26.16 1.44
CA TYR A 216 2.60 -26.33 2.51
C TYR A 216 4.02 -26.46 1.96
N ILE A 217 5.00 -26.24 2.84
CA ILE A 217 6.41 -26.51 2.55
C ILE A 217 6.85 -27.70 3.39
N ARG A 218 7.54 -28.65 2.77
CA ARG A 218 8.27 -29.70 3.49
C ARG A 218 9.76 -29.39 3.45
N TYR A 219 10.34 -29.16 4.61
CA TYR A 219 11.77 -28.98 4.77
C TYR A 219 12.54 -30.30 4.75
N LEU A 220 11.92 -31.38 5.24
CA LEU A 220 12.53 -32.72 5.33
C LEU A 220 11.78 -33.74 4.47
N PRO A 221 12.48 -34.73 3.89
CA PRO A 221 11.85 -35.78 3.11
C PRO A 221 10.97 -36.66 4.01
N GLY A 222 9.78 -36.99 3.52
CA GLY A 222 8.92 -38.00 4.13
C GLY A 222 9.40 -39.41 3.77
N ILE A 223 10.25 -40.00 4.60
CA ILE A 223 10.77 -41.36 4.38
C ILE A 223 9.85 -42.39 5.06
N ARG A 224 9.42 -43.42 4.33
CA ARG A 224 8.73 -44.59 4.89
C ARG A 224 9.32 -45.86 4.31
N LYS A 225 9.64 -46.85 5.17
CA LYS A 225 10.27 -48.12 4.78
C LYS A 225 11.54 -47.94 3.93
N LYS A 226 12.42 -47.01 4.33
CA LYS A 226 13.65 -46.62 3.60
C LYS A 226 13.44 -46.07 2.18
N VAL A 227 12.20 -45.70 1.82
CA VAL A 227 11.87 -45.07 0.53
C VAL A 227 11.36 -43.65 0.78
N VAL A 228 11.85 -42.68 0.01
CA VAL A 228 11.34 -41.31 0.02
C VAL A 228 9.96 -41.30 -0.62
N LYS A 229 8.92 -41.05 0.16
CA LYS A 229 7.56 -40.87 -0.35
C LYS A 229 7.28 -39.45 -0.80
N PHE A 230 7.85 -38.47 -0.11
CA PHE A 230 7.68 -37.06 -0.41
C PHE A 230 9.04 -36.37 -0.30
N PRO A 231 9.60 -35.81 -1.40
CA PRO A 231 10.81 -35.01 -1.31
C PRO A 231 10.58 -33.70 -0.52
N PRO A 232 11.64 -32.99 -0.11
CA PRO A 232 11.53 -31.61 0.32
C PRO A 232 11.04 -30.73 -0.84
N GLY A 233 10.21 -29.74 -0.55
CA GLY A 233 9.69 -28.84 -1.57
C GLY A 233 8.43 -28.10 -1.17
N ILE A 234 7.98 -27.25 -2.09
CA ILE A 234 6.72 -26.52 -2.01
C ILE A 234 5.64 -27.37 -2.67
N TYR A 235 4.53 -27.57 -1.97
CA TYR A 235 3.41 -28.37 -2.44
C TYR A 235 2.16 -27.50 -2.59
N GLY A 236 1.37 -27.80 -3.62
CA GLY A 236 0.14 -27.08 -3.91
C GLY A 236 0.38 -25.62 -4.34
N TYR A 237 1.45 -25.36 -5.08
CA TYR A 237 1.76 -24.02 -5.60
C TYR A 237 0.63 -23.51 -6.51
N ARG A 238 0.20 -22.27 -6.27
CA ARG A 238 -0.89 -21.61 -7.02
C ARG A 238 -0.31 -20.42 -7.79
N PRO A 239 -0.03 -20.57 -9.09
CA PRO A 239 0.61 -19.50 -9.87
C PRO A 239 -0.25 -18.24 -10.00
N ASP A 240 -1.57 -18.36 -9.91
CA ASP A 240 -2.47 -17.22 -10.05
C ASP A 240 -2.28 -16.17 -8.96
N THR A 241 -1.91 -16.58 -7.73
CA THR A 241 -1.54 -15.66 -6.65
C THR A 241 -0.33 -14.82 -7.04
N PHE A 242 0.68 -15.42 -7.67
CA PHE A 242 1.85 -14.70 -8.16
C PHE A 242 1.53 -13.80 -9.35
N LYS A 243 0.65 -14.23 -10.26
CA LYS A 243 0.20 -13.39 -11.39
C LYS A 243 -0.49 -12.12 -10.88
N LYS A 244 -1.33 -12.21 -9.84
CA LYS A 244 -1.97 -11.05 -9.20
C LYS A 244 -0.94 -10.10 -8.57
N PHE A 245 0.03 -10.65 -7.84
CA PHE A 245 1.15 -9.88 -7.30
C PHE A 245 1.91 -9.12 -8.41
N LEU A 246 2.23 -9.82 -9.50
CA LEU A 246 2.93 -9.22 -10.63
C LEU A 246 2.07 -8.17 -11.36
N ALA A 247 0.77 -8.41 -11.50
CA ALA A 247 -0.14 -7.46 -12.14
C ALA A 247 -0.21 -6.13 -11.37
N LEU A 248 -0.25 -6.17 -10.03
CA LEU A 248 -0.19 -4.95 -9.21
C LEU A 248 1.17 -4.26 -9.35
N TYR A 249 2.28 -5.01 -9.30
CA TYR A 249 3.61 -4.45 -9.49
C TYR A 249 3.80 -3.75 -10.85
N LEU A 250 3.22 -4.31 -11.92
CA LEU A 250 3.28 -3.74 -13.26
C LEU A 250 2.20 -2.67 -13.54
N HIS A 251 1.29 -2.43 -12.60
CA HIS A 251 0.25 -1.42 -12.77
C HIS A 251 0.88 -0.03 -12.91
N GLY A 252 0.55 0.70 -13.98
CA GLY A 252 1.15 2.01 -14.27
C GLY A 252 2.59 1.97 -14.82
N ALA A 253 3.17 0.79 -15.05
CA ALA A 253 4.50 0.65 -15.66
C ALA A 253 4.47 0.77 -17.19
N VAL A 254 3.35 0.45 -17.82
CA VAL A 254 3.16 0.57 -19.27
C VAL A 254 2.65 1.99 -19.55
N GLN A 255 3.54 2.85 -20.07
CA GLN A 255 3.15 4.17 -20.54
C GLN A 255 2.28 4.01 -21.80
N ASP A 256 1.02 4.44 -21.73
CA ASP A 256 0.32 4.83 -22.94
C ASP A 256 1.00 6.08 -23.48
N SER A 257 1.48 6.02 -24.73
CA SER A 257 2.21 7.10 -25.40
C SER A 257 1.35 8.34 -25.73
N THR A 258 0.19 8.48 -25.07
CA THR A 258 -0.86 9.46 -25.37
C THR A 258 -1.23 10.36 -24.19
N GLN A 259 -0.63 10.20 -23.01
CA GLN A 259 -0.98 11.01 -21.85
C GLN A 259 0.04 12.12 -21.57
N THR A 260 -0.41 13.36 -21.70
CA THR A 260 0.29 14.59 -21.30
C THR A 260 0.52 14.58 -19.78
N PRO A 261 1.72 14.92 -19.29
CA PRO A 261 1.96 15.01 -17.85
C PRO A 261 1.09 16.11 -17.23
N ILE A 262 0.33 15.74 -16.20
CA ILE A 262 -0.39 16.68 -15.34
C ILE A 262 0.66 17.26 -14.37
N LEU A 263 0.82 18.58 -14.42
CA LEU A 263 1.71 19.38 -13.56
C LEU A 263 1.21 19.45 -12.12
#